data_AF-A0A1U8LZB2-F1
#
_entry.id   AF-A0A1U8LZB2-F1
#
_cell.length_a   1.000
_cell.length_b   1.000
_cell.length_c   1.000
_cell.angle_alpha   90.00
_cell.angle_beta   90.00
_cell.angle_gamma   90.00
#
_symmetry.space_group_name_H-M   'P 1'
#
loop_
_entity.id
_entity.type
_entity.pdbx_description
1 polymer ?
#
loop_
_entity_poly.entity_id
_entity_poly.type
_entity_poly.pdbx_seq_one_letter_code
_entity_poly.pdbx_strand_id
1 'polypeptide(L)'
;MFKGIYNGKQHHVSDIATVLSRAWNAGVDRIIVTGGSLEESKEALAIAETDGRLFCTVGVHPTRCKEFEESGGPKKHFQALLALAKEGIQKGKVVAIGECGLDYDRLHFCPPEVQKKYFEKQFELAYATKLPMFLHMRAAAEDFCEIMERNINKFTGGVTHSFTGSAEDRDKLLSFHNMYIGVNGCSLKMAENLDVVRGIPVERMMIETDSPYCEIKSTHAGINFVKSLWPSKKKEKYDKECLVKGRNEPCLVLVKATIERYKKASDSSNTGSVAEVNAQFYQQEAEKLRNQIRNLQNTNRHMLGESVGGLPMKELKSLESRLEKGISRIRSKKNELLFAEIEYMQKKVKIVKCTVNDIPVDISFNQTAGLSALCFLEKV
;
A
#
# COMPACT_ATOMS: atom_id res chain seq x y z
N MET A 1 -15.15 -7.72 -1.94
CA MET A 1 -15.75 -7.48 -0.61
C MET A 1 -17.18 -6.93 -0.67
N PHE A 2 -17.49 -5.89 -1.48
CA PHE A 2 -18.88 -5.36 -1.57
C PHE A 2 -19.91 -6.31 -2.18
N LYS A 3 -19.46 -7.29 -2.98
CA LYS A 3 -20.29 -8.43 -3.44
C LYS A 3 -20.51 -9.49 -2.33
N GLY A 4 -20.05 -9.22 -1.10
CA GLY A 4 -20.15 -10.14 0.06
C GLY A 4 -19.18 -11.32 0.06
N ILE A 5 -18.22 -11.32 -0.87
CA ILE A 5 -17.17 -12.32 -1.01
C ILE A 5 -15.88 -11.82 -0.35
N TYR A 6 -15.31 -12.66 0.53
CA TYR A 6 -14.05 -12.43 1.23
C TYR A 6 -13.18 -13.68 1.10
N ASN A 7 -11.96 -13.52 0.58
CA ASN A 7 -11.02 -14.64 0.36
C ASN A 7 -11.65 -15.83 -0.38
N GLY A 8 -12.46 -15.55 -1.42
CA GLY A 8 -13.16 -16.57 -2.21
C GLY A 8 -14.42 -17.16 -1.58
N LYS A 9 -14.79 -16.81 -0.34
CA LYS A 9 -15.98 -17.32 0.34
C LYS A 9 -17.09 -16.27 0.44
N GLN A 10 -18.33 -16.67 0.14
CA GLN A 10 -19.53 -15.84 0.36
C GLN A 10 -19.86 -15.78 1.86
N HIS A 11 -20.03 -14.58 2.41
CA HIS A 11 -20.42 -14.36 3.82
C HIS A 11 -21.77 -13.67 4.00
N HIS A 12 -22.15 -12.80 3.06
CA HIS A 12 -23.44 -12.13 3.02
C HIS A 12 -23.77 -11.81 1.56
N VAL A 13 -25.00 -11.44 1.22
CA VAL A 13 -25.35 -11.02 -0.16
C VAL A 13 -24.61 -9.73 -0.56
N SER A 14 -24.55 -9.42 -1.86
CA SER A 14 -24.04 -8.13 -2.33
C SER A 14 -24.80 -6.98 -1.66
N ASP A 15 -24.09 -6.00 -1.13
CA ASP A 15 -24.68 -4.90 -0.36
C ASP A 15 -24.25 -3.52 -0.87
N ILE A 16 -23.86 -3.43 -2.15
CA ILE A 16 -23.46 -2.18 -2.81
C ILE A 16 -24.51 -1.08 -2.63
N ALA A 17 -25.80 -1.39 -2.83
CA ALA A 17 -26.88 -0.41 -2.64
C ALA A 17 -26.92 0.17 -1.22
N THR A 18 -26.69 -0.66 -0.20
CA THR A 18 -26.64 -0.24 1.20
C THR A 18 -25.38 0.60 1.49
N VAL A 19 -24.23 0.21 0.92
CA VAL A 19 -22.97 0.99 1.01
C VAL A 19 -23.15 2.38 0.41
N LEU A 20 -23.78 2.47 -0.77
CA LEU A 20 -24.10 3.73 -1.43
C LEU A 20 -25.06 4.57 -0.58
N SER A 21 -26.13 3.97 -0.04
CA SER A 21 -27.05 4.68 0.85
C SER A 21 -26.34 5.28 2.06
N ARG A 22 -25.40 4.56 2.68
CA ARG A 22 -24.59 5.12 3.79
C ARG A 22 -23.71 6.27 3.32
N ALA A 23 -23.10 6.16 2.14
CA ALA A 23 -22.29 7.23 1.58
C ALA A 23 -23.10 8.51 1.36
N TRP A 24 -24.29 8.39 0.76
CA TRP A 24 -25.20 9.50 0.53
C TRP A 24 -25.67 10.13 1.85
N ASN A 25 -26.03 9.31 2.84
CA ASN A 25 -26.43 9.79 4.16
C ASN A 25 -25.28 10.48 4.92
N ALA A 26 -24.03 10.11 4.63
CA ALA A 26 -22.83 10.76 5.17
C ALA A 26 -22.47 12.08 4.44
N GLY A 27 -23.21 12.45 3.39
CA GLY A 27 -22.98 13.67 2.62
C GLY A 27 -21.96 13.53 1.48
N VAL A 28 -21.64 12.30 1.06
CA VAL A 28 -20.89 12.09 -0.18
C VAL A 28 -21.77 12.52 -1.36
N ASP A 29 -21.29 13.42 -2.22
CA ASP A 29 -22.09 13.91 -3.35
C ASP A 29 -21.88 13.08 -4.62
N ARG A 30 -20.64 12.65 -4.89
CA ARG A 30 -20.24 11.85 -6.06
C ARG A 30 -19.22 10.80 -5.68
N ILE A 31 -19.20 9.69 -6.43
CA ILE A 31 -18.20 8.62 -6.28
C ILE A 31 -17.67 8.26 -7.66
N ILE A 32 -16.34 8.12 -7.77
CA ILE A 32 -15.66 7.58 -8.94
C ILE A 32 -15.27 6.14 -8.62
N VAL A 33 -15.79 5.20 -9.42
CA VAL A 33 -15.49 3.77 -9.35
C VAL A 33 -14.28 3.48 -10.23
N THR A 34 -13.20 3.01 -9.61
CA THR A 34 -11.93 2.77 -10.29
C THR A 34 -11.96 1.49 -11.14
N GLY A 35 -11.56 1.59 -12.40
CA GLY A 35 -11.22 0.46 -13.26
C GLY A 35 -9.70 0.26 -13.34
N GLY A 36 -9.21 -0.96 -13.13
CA GLY A 36 -7.77 -1.29 -13.14
C GLY A 36 -7.34 -2.22 -14.29
N SER A 37 -8.28 -2.61 -15.14
CA SER A 37 -8.08 -3.45 -16.33
C SER A 37 -9.22 -3.18 -17.31
N LEU A 38 -9.14 -3.68 -18.55
CA LEU A 38 -10.25 -3.57 -19.49
C LEU A 38 -11.56 -4.16 -18.94
N GLU A 39 -11.50 -5.33 -18.28
CA GLU A 39 -12.70 -5.98 -17.76
C GLU A 39 -13.23 -5.28 -16.51
N GLU A 40 -12.37 -4.92 -15.56
CA GLU A 40 -12.79 -4.14 -14.39
C GLU A 40 -13.33 -2.76 -14.78
N SER A 41 -12.83 -2.15 -15.86
CA SER A 41 -13.36 -0.89 -16.39
C SER A 41 -14.79 -1.04 -16.94
N LYS A 42 -15.13 -2.19 -17.57
CA LYS A 42 -16.51 -2.48 -17.99
C LYS A 42 -17.42 -2.69 -16.77
N GLU A 43 -16.95 -3.42 -15.76
CA GLU A 43 -17.69 -3.58 -14.50
C GLU A 43 -17.91 -2.23 -13.82
N ALA A 44 -16.89 -1.37 -13.78
CA ALA A 44 -16.98 -0.03 -13.21
C ALA A 44 -17.98 0.85 -13.96
N LEU A 45 -18.01 0.80 -15.29
CA LEU A 45 -19.02 1.49 -16.11
C LEU A 45 -20.43 0.97 -15.83
N ALA A 46 -20.62 -0.36 -15.77
CA ALA A 46 -21.92 -0.95 -15.44
C ALA A 46 -22.41 -0.54 -14.05
N ILE A 47 -21.51 -0.44 -13.06
CA ILE A 47 -21.84 0.09 -11.72
C ILE A 47 -22.18 1.57 -11.81
N ALA A 48 -21.40 2.37 -12.54
CA ALA A 48 -21.61 3.81 -12.66
C ALA A 48 -22.95 4.17 -13.30
N GLU A 49 -23.49 3.31 -14.18
CA GLU A 49 -24.81 3.47 -14.80
C GLU A 49 -25.97 3.30 -13.81
N THR A 50 -25.75 2.69 -12.64
CA THR A 50 -26.83 2.40 -11.68
C THR A 50 -27.33 3.62 -10.89
N ASP A 51 -26.56 4.71 -10.81
CA ASP A 51 -26.94 5.93 -10.09
C ASP A 51 -26.30 7.15 -10.76
N GLY A 52 -27.04 8.26 -10.89
CA GLY A 52 -26.59 9.50 -11.52
C GLY A 52 -25.36 10.16 -10.87
N ARG A 53 -25.06 9.81 -9.61
CA ARG A 53 -23.93 10.33 -8.82
C ARG A 53 -22.66 9.48 -8.93
N LEU A 54 -22.74 8.37 -9.65
CA LEU A 54 -21.61 7.49 -9.89
C LEU A 54 -20.97 7.78 -11.24
N PHE A 55 -19.64 7.77 -11.22
CA PHE A 55 -18.77 7.88 -12.38
C PHE A 55 -17.72 6.77 -12.30
N CYS A 56 -16.90 6.61 -13.34
CA CYS A 56 -15.82 5.64 -13.34
C CYS A 56 -14.60 6.12 -14.13
N THR A 57 -13.53 5.34 -14.02
CA THR A 57 -12.30 5.49 -14.80
C THR A 57 -12.16 4.34 -15.80
N VAL A 58 -11.39 4.56 -16.86
CA VAL A 58 -10.98 3.51 -17.81
C VAL A 58 -9.48 3.52 -17.97
N GLY A 59 -8.83 2.39 -17.71
CA GLY A 59 -7.38 2.25 -17.77
C GLY A 59 -6.90 0.87 -17.35
N VAL A 60 -5.58 0.73 -17.30
CA VAL A 60 -4.88 -0.51 -16.93
C VAL A 60 -3.83 -0.19 -15.87
N HIS A 61 -4.02 -0.78 -14.71
CA HIS A 61 -3.17 -0.66 -13.54
C HIS A 61 -1.80 -1.29 -13.82
N PRO A 62 -0.69 -0.78 -13.22
CA PRO A 62 0.66 -1.35 -13.39
C PRO A 62 0.72 -2.86 -13.23
N THR A 63 -0.01 -3.42 -12.27
CA THR A 63 -0.04 -4.89 -12.01
C THR A 63 -0.74 -5.70 -13.10
N ARG A 64 -1.50 -5.05 -13.99
CA ARG A 64 -2.31 -5.69 -15.05
C ARG A 64 -1.75 -5.45 -16.44
N CYS A 65 -0.70 -4.65 -16.61
CA CYS A 65 -0.17 -4.25 -17.93
C CYS A 65 0.19 -5.40 -18.89
N LYS A 66 0.38 -6.64 -18.43
CA LYS A 66 0.55 -7.82 -19.28
C LYS A 66 -0.67 -8.09 -20.19
N GLU A 67 -1.86 -7.64 -19.80
CA GLU A 67 -3.09 -7.84 -20.58
C GLU A 67 -3.04 -7.19 -21.97
N PHE A 68 -2.20 -6.16 -22.16
CA PHE A 68 -1.94 -5.57 -23.47
C PHE A 68 -1.34 -6.59 -24.45
N GLU A 69 -0.53 -7.52 -23.96
CA GLU A 69 0.15 -8.53 -24.78
C GLU A 69 -0.73 -9.77 -24.99
N GLU A 70 -1.50 -10.14 -23.97
CA GLU A 70 -2.36 -11.33 -23.97
C GLU A 70 -3.65 -11.15 -24.81
N SER A 71 -4.18 -9.92 -24.91
CA SER A 71 -5.49 -9.64 -25.51
C SER A 71 -5.49 -9.49 -27.04
N GLY A 72 -4.77 -10.37 -27.75
CA GLY A 72 -4.58 -10.25 -29.20
C GLY A 72 -3.65 -9.11 -29.61
N GLY A 73 -2.80 -8.68 -28.67
CA GLY A 73 -1.73 -7.72 -28.87
C GLY A 73 -2.07 -6.25 -28.52
N PRO A 74 -1.04 -5.41 -28.32
CA PRO A 74 -1.21 -4.09 -27.71
C PRO A 74 -2.13 -3.14 -28.48
N LYS A 75 -2.15 -3.26 -29.80
CA LYS A 75 -3.01 -2.43 -30.67
C LYS A 75 -4.48 -2.75 -30.45
N LYS A 76 -4.85 -4.03 -30.37
CA LYS A 76 -6.24 -4.46 -30.19
C LYS A 76 -6.74 -4.08 -28.80
N HIS A 77 -5.91 -4.32 -27.77
CA HIS A 77 -6.24 -3.94 -26.40
C HIS A 77 -6.45 -2.43 -26.23
N PHE A 78 -5.56 -1.63 -26.80
CA PHE A 78 -5.68 -0.18 -26.82
C PHE A 78 -6.99 0.29 -27.47
N GLN A 79 -7.36 -0.29 -28.62
CA GLN A 79 -8.61 0.07 -29.29
C GLN A 79 -9.85 -0.30 -28.47
N ALA A 80 -9.81 -1.41 -27.73
CA ALA A 80 -10.90 -1.79 -26.83
C ALA A 80 -11.05 -0.80 -25.65
N LEU A 81 -9.94 -0.38 -25.03
CA LEU A 81 -9.95 0.66 -23.99
C LEU A 81 -10.48 1.98 -24.52
N LEU A 82 -10.03 2.40 -25.71
CA LEU A 82 -10.49 3.64 -26.34
C LEU A 82 -11.98 3.60 -26.67
N ALA A 83 -12.48 2.47 -27.18
CA ALA A 83 -13.89 2.28 -27.47
C ALA A 83 -14.74 2.37 -26.19
N LEU A 84 -14.32 1.68 -25.12
CA LEU A 84 -15.00 1.71 -23.83
C LEU A 84 -14.99 3.12 -23.21
N ALA A 85 -13.85 3.82 -23.26
CA ALA A 85 -13.77 5.19 -22.77
C ALA A 85 -14.72 6.12 -23.55
N LYS A 86 -14.75 6.02 -24.89
CA LYS A 86 -15.68 6.81 -25.72
C LYS A 86 -17.15 6.51 -25.41
N GLU A 87 -17.51 5.25 -25.25
CA GLU A 87 -18.86 4.84 -24.84
C GLU A 87 -19.23 5.46 -23.49
N GLY A 88 -18.37 5.30 -22.48
CA GLY A 88 -18.62 5.84 -21.15
C GLY A 88 -18.64 7.37 -21.10
N ILE A 89 -17.88 8.06 -21.96
CA ILE A 89 -17.96 9.52 -22.13
C ILE A 89 -19.32 9.92 -22.71
N GLN A 90 -19.80 9.23 -23.74
CA GLN A 90 -21.12 9.49 -24.33
C GLN A 90 -22.26 9.30 -23.31
N LYS A 91 -22.10 8.33 -22.40
CA LYS A 91 -23.03 8.10 -21.29
C LYS A 91 -22.86 9.08 -20.12
N GLY A 92 -21.84 9.95 -20.14
CA GLY A 92 -21.52 10.88 -19.05
C GLY A 92 -20.99 10.19 -17.79
N LYS A 93 -20.40 9.00 -17.93
CA LYS A 93 -19.96 8.14 -16.81
C LYS A 93 -18.44 8.04 -16.66
N VAL A 94 -17.69 8.04 -17.75
CA VAL A 94 -16.22 7.98 -17.69
C VAL A 94 -15.65 9.38 -17.59
N VAL A 95 -14.94 9.65 -16.49
CA VAL A 95 -14.45 11.00 -16.14
C VAL A 95 -12.93 11.12 -16.07
N ALA A 96 -12.19 10.00 -16.10
CA ALA A 96 -10.74 9.99 -16.10
C ALA A 96 -10.16 8.74 -16.81
N ILE A 97 -8.95 8.88 -17.34
CA ILE A 97 -8.14 7.75 -17.82
C ILE A 97 -7.28 7.24 -16.67
N GLY A 98 -7.43 5.97 -16.36
CA GLY A 98 -6.79 5.33 -15.22
C GLY A 98 -7.69 4.24 -14.63
N GLU A 99 -7.26 3.52 -13.61
CA GLU A 99 -6.01 3.70 -12.89
C GLU A 99 -4.81 3.21 -13.70
N CYS A 100 -3.79 4.06 -13.87
CA CYS A 100 -2.56 3.71 -14.59
C CYS A 100 -1.34 4.38 -13.96
N GLY A 101 -0.15 3.82 -14.17
CA GLY A 101 1.08 4.34 -13.54
C GLY A 101 2.08 3.23 -13.25
N LEU A 102 2.84 3.38 -12.16
CA LEU A 102 3.93 2.46 -11.78
C LEU A 102 3.80 2.00 -10.32
N ASP A 103 4.00 0.70 -10.08
CA ASP A 103 4.02 0.08 -8.75
C ASP A 103 5.20 -0.90 -8.63
N TYR A 104 6.28 -0.41 -8.02
CA TYR A 104 7.51 -1.19 -7.82
C TYR A 104 7.48 -2.07 -6.57
N ASP A 105 6.45 -1.97 -5.73
CA ASP A 105 6.19 -2.95 -4.66
C ASP A 105 5.47 -4.21 -5.19
N ARG A 106 5.11 -4.23 -6.47
CA ARG A 106 4.27 -5.28 -7.09
C ARG A 106 4.87 -5.90 -8.36
N LEU A 107 6.20 -5.90 -8.47
CA LEU A 107 6.90 -6.43 -9.64
C LEU A 107 6.65 -7.92 -9.92
N HIS A 108 6.22 -8.69 -8.92
CA HIS A 108 5.82 -10.09 -9.09
C HIS A 108 4.56 -10.26 -9.96
N PHE A 109 3.70 -9.24 -10.07
CA PHE A 109 2.56 -9.24 -10.98
C PHE A 109 2.98 -8.80 -12.39
N CYS A 110 3.73 -7.70 -12.50
CA CYS A 110 4.16 -7.14 -13.77
C CYS A 110 5.56 -6.52 -13.65
N PRO A 111 6.55 -6.92 -14.49
CA PRO A 111 7.90 -6.39 -14.41
C PRO A 111 7.98 -4.91 -14.81
N PRO A 112 8.98 -4.15 -14.31
CA PRO A 112 9.02 -2.69 -14.44
C PRO A 112 9.05 -2.23 -15.90
N GLU A 113 9.73 -2.95 -16.79
CA GLU A 113 9.77 -2.61 -18.23
C GLU A 113 8.40 -2.67 -18.90
N VAL A 114 7.56 -3.64 -18.52
CA VAL A 114 6.19 -3.77 -19.03
C VAL A 114 5.30 -2.68 -18.42
N GLN A 115 5.47 -2.37 -17.14
CA GLN A 115 4.76 -1.26 -16.49
C GLN A 115 5.06 0.08 -17.18
N LYS A 116 6.34 0.44 -17.34
CA LYS A 116 6.78 1.69 -18.01
C LYS A 116 6.23 1.81 -19.42
N LYS A 117 6.39 0.76 -20.23
CA LYS A 117 5.90 0.72 -21.62
C LYS A 117 4.40 0.99 -21.72
N TYR A 118 3.58 0.33 -20.89
CA TYR A 118 2.13 0.44 -20.99
C TYR A 118 1.53 1.55 -20.12
N PHE A 119 2.28 2.12 -19.18
CA PHE A 119 1.96 3.41 -18.59
C PHE A 119 2.10 4.51 -19.64
N GLU A 120 3.25 4.60 -20.30
CA GLU A 120 3.50 5.61 -21.35
C GLU A 120 2.49 5.51 -22.50
N LYS A 121 2.09 4.29 -22.89
CA LYS A 121 1.05 4.08 -23.90
C LYS A 121 -0.31 4.68 -23.52
N GLN A 122 -0.67 4.72 -22.24
CA GLN A 122 -1.98 5.21 -21.81
C GLN A 122 -2.11 6.74 -21.90
N PHE A 123 -1.02 7.49 -22.06
CA PHE A 123 -1.09 8.91 -22.44
C PHE A 123 -1.71 9.12 -23.83
N GLU A 124 -1.64 8.13 -24.73
CA GLU A 124 -2.38 8.18 -26.01
C GLU A 124 -3.90 8.15 -25.78
N LEU A 125 -4.39 7.44 -24.74
CA LEU A 125 -5.82 7.44 -24.37
C LEU A 125 -6.22 8.79 -23.80
N ALA A 126 -5.42 9.36 -22.88
CA ALA A 126 -5.67 10.69 -22.33
C ALA A 126 -5.71 11.75 -23.43
N TYR A 127 -4.75 11.69 -24.37
CA TYR A 127 -4.70 12.60 -25.50
C TYR A 127 -5.91 12.48 -26.43
N ALA A 128 -6.37 11.25 -26.72
CA ALA A 128 -7.50 11.00 -27.60
C ALA A 128 -8.85 11.36 -26.97
N THR A 129 -8.99 11.22 -25.66
CA THR A 129 -10.25 11.44 -24.92
C THR A 129 -10.35 12.83 -24.30
N LYS A 130 -9.22 13.54 -24.14
CA LYS A 130 -9.12 14.83 -23.44
C LYS A 130 -9.55 14.80 -21.98
N LEU A 131 -9.66 13.60 -21.40
CA LEU A 131 -9.94 13.41 -19.98
C LEU A 131 -8.68 13.58 -19.13
N PRO A 132 -8.81 14.03 -17.86
CA PRO A 132 -7.71 14.00 -16.91
C PRO A 132 -7.29 12.56 -16.58
N MET A 133 -6.10 12.41 -15.99
CA MET A 133 -5.57 11.10 -15.61
C MET A 133 -5.76 10.79 -14.12
N PHE A 134 -6.10 9.55 -13.80
CA PHE A 134 -6.13 9.00 -12.45
C PHE A 134 -4.92 8.07 -12.28
N LEU A 135 -3.90 8.56 -11.60
CA LEU A 135 -2.53 8.04 -11.68
C LEU A 135 -2.11 7.30 -10.40
N HIS A 136 -1.51 6.13 -10.57
CA HIS A 136 -0.93 5.31 -9.49
C HIS A 136 0.58 5.49 -9.45
N MET A 137 1.14 5.78 -8.28
CA MET A 137 2.59 5.79 -8.08
C MET A 137 2.96 5.14 -6.74
N ARG A 138 3.83 4.13 -6.80
CA ARG A 138 4.38 3.48 -5.61
C ARG A 138 5.82 3.06 -5.80
N ALA A 139 6.71 3.57 -4.95
CA ALA A 139 8.14 3.29 -4.95
C ALA A 139 8.81 3.48 -6.34
N ALA A 140 8.26 4.38 -7.17
CA ALA A 140 8.61 4.51 -8.58
C ALA A 140 8.64 5.98 -9.05
N ALA A 141 8.84 6.93 -8.13
CA ALA A 141 8.65 8.36 -8.40
C ALA A 141 9.56 8.92 -9.51
N GLU A 142 10.80 8.44 -9.60
CA GLU A 142 11.77 8.88 -10.62
C GLU A 142 11.28 8.56 -12.04
N ASP A 143 11.13 7.27 -12.36
CA ASP A 143 10.64 6.80 -13.66
C ASP A 143 9.23 7.34 -13.97
N PHE A 144 8.37 7.43 -12.94
CA PHE A 144 7.01 7.96 -13.09
C PHE A 144 7.03 9.41 -13.57
N CYS A 145 7.82 10.28 -12.92
CA CYS A 145 7.92 11.68 -13.30
C CYS A 145 8.62 11.86 -14.65
N GLU A 146 9.63 11.05 -14.97
CA GLU A 146 10.30 11.09 -16.28
C GLU A 146 9.32 10.77 -17.43
N ILE A 147 8.49 9.73 -17.26
CA ILE A 147 7.44 9.39 -18.23
C ILE A 147 6.41 10.52 -18.35
N MET A 148 5.99 11.12 -17.23
CA MET A 148 5.06 12.25 -17.25
C MET A 148 5.63 13.46 -18.01
N GLU A 149 6.90 13.78 -17.79
CA GLU A 149 7.59 14.91 -18.43
C GLU A 149 7.68 14.71 -19.95
N ARG A 150 8.06 13.52 -20.41
CA ARG A 150 8.06 13.18 -21.86
C ARG A 150 6.68 13.30 -22.50
N ASN A 151 5.62 13.15 -21.72
CA ASN A 151 4.24 13.13 -22.20
C ASN A 151 3.43 14.37 -21.76
N ILE A 152 4.09 15.46 -21.34
CA ILE A 152 3.44 16.66 -20.80
C ILE A 152 2.36 17.26 -21.71
N ASN A 153 2.53 17.15 -23.03
CA ASN A 153 1.59 17.67 -24.03
C ASN A 153 0.42 16.72 -24.34
N LYS A 154 0.37 15.53 -23.72
CA LYS A 154 -0.63 14.49 -24.00
C LYS A 154 -1.74 14.38 -22.95
N PHE A 155 -1.66 15.12 -21.85
CA PHE A 155 -2.69 15.14 -20.81
C PHE A 155 -2.98 16.57 -20.34
N THR A 156 -4.17 16.80 -19.78
CA THR A 156 -4.65 18.14 -19.38
C THR A 156 -4.48 18.42 -17.88
N GLY A 157 -4.25 17.36 -17.11
CA GLY A 157 -4.13 17.35 -15.67
C GLY A 157 -4.42 15.95 -15.14
N GLY A 158 -4.39 15.80 -13.82
CA GLY A 158 -4.67 14.52 -13.19
C GLY A 158 -4.50 14.56 -11.70
N VAL A 159 -4.67 13.39 -11.08
CA VAL A 159 -4.42 13.18 -9.66
C VAL A 159 -3.49 11.99 -9.50
N THR A 160 -2.41 12.16 -8.75
CA THR A 160 -1.66 11.02 -8.20
C THR A 160 -2.42 10.54 -6.98
N HIS A 161 -3.20 9.48 -7.16
CA HIS A 161 -4.12 8.97 -6.15
C HIS A 161 -3.38 8.18 -5.07
N SER A 162 -4.00 8.05 -3.90
CA SER A 162 -3.52 7.28 -2.75
C SER A 162 -2.05 7.57 -2.41
N PHE A 163 -1.67 8.84 -2.39
CA PHE A 163 -0.27 9.23 -2.29
C PHE A 163 0.33 8.85 -0.92
N THR A 164 1.46 8.15 -0.94
CA THR A 164 2.23 7.77 0.25
C THR A 164 3.73 8.00 0.08
N GLY A 165 4.13 8.82 -0.91
CA GLY A 165 5.53 9.14 -1.22
C GLY A 165 6.15 10.15 -0.25
N SER A 166 7.36 10.60 -0.56
CA SER A 166 8.08 11.59 0.25
C SER A 166 7.62 13.04 -0.03
N ALA A 167 8.16 14.00 0.72
CA ALA A 167 7.92 15.41 0.48
C ALA A 167 8.52 15.86 -0.87
N GLU A 168 9.68 15.32 -1.22
CA GLU A 168 10.35 15.57 -2.49
C GLU A 168 9.51 15.03 -3.66
N ASP A 169 8.96 13.82 -3.54
CA ASP A 169 8.05 13.25 -4.53
C ASP A 169 6.80 14.12 -4.70
N ARG A 170 6.20 14.57 -3.59
CA ARG A 170 5.05 15.48 -3.59
C ARG A 170 5.37 16.76 -4.36
N ASP A 171 6.49 17.40 -4.04
CA ASP A 171 6.86 18.69 -4.63
C ASP A 171 7.16 18.55 -6.13
N LYS A 172 7.82 17.45 -6.52
CA LYS A 172 8.04 17.11 -7.93
C LYS A 172 6.71 16.90 -8.66
N LEU A 173 5.75 16.18 -8.08
CA LEU A 173 4.41 16.00 -8.66
C LEU A 173 3.64 17.33 -8.78
N LEU A 174 3.72 18.20 -7.78
CA LEU A 174 3.03 19.49 -7.78
C LEU A 174 3.62 20.50 -8.78
N SER A 175 4.88 20.32 -9.19
CA SER A 175 5.50 21.11 -10.26
C SER A 175 4.81 20.94 -11.62
N PHE A 176 4.14 19.81 -11.85
CA PHE A 176 3.34 19.60 -13.04
C PHE A 176 2.07 20.46 -12.98
N HIS A 177 1.74 21.09 -14.10
CA HIS A 177 0.52 21.88 -14.22
C HIS A 177 -0.73 21.00 -14.05
N ASN A 178 -1.73 21.48 -13.31
CA ASN A 178 -2.99 20.77 -13.02
C ASN A 178 -2.85 19.36 -12.43
N MET A 179 -1.79 19.11 -11.65
CA MET A 179 -1.58 17.84 -10.94
C MET A 179 -2.05 17.91 -9.48
N TYR A 180 -2.90 16.99 -9.06
CA TYR A 180 -3.45 16.94 -7.72
C TYR A 180 -2.88 15.76 -6.94
N ILE A 181 -2.95 15.82 -5.62
CA ILE A 181 -2.53 14.74 -4.73
C ILE A 181 -3.74 14.16 -4.02
N GLY A 182 -4.00 12.86 -4.22
CA GLY A 182 -5.06 12.12 -3.56
C GLY A 182 -4.64 11.64 -2.18
N VAL A 183 -5.46 11.93 -1.17
CA VAL A 183 -5.21 11.59 0.24
C VAL A 183 -6.30 10.65 0.74
N ASN A 184 -5.89 9.50 1.28
CA ASN A 184 -6.77 8.53 1.92
C ASN A 184 -6.18 8.01 3.24
N GLY A 185 -6.78 6.99 3.85
CA GLY A 185 -6.27 6.45 5.11
C GLY A 185 -4.87 5.80 5.04
N CYS A 186 -4.40 5.40 3.85
CA CYS A 186 -3.04 4.95 3.64
C CYS A 186 -2.02 6.11 3.67
N SER A 187 -2.42 7.30 3.24
CA SER A 187 -1.67 8.56 3.34
C SER A 187 -1.55 9.11 4.77
N LEU A 188 -2.17 8.45 5.76
CA LEU A 188 -2.24 8.94 7.15
C LEU A 188 -1.72 7.90 8.16
N LYS A 189 -0.95 6.90 7.69
CA LYS A 189 -0.49 5.78 8.52
C LYS A 189 0.60 6.18 9.52
N MET A 190 1.64 6.83 9.02
CA MET A 190 2.84 7.18 9.80
C MET A 190 2.90 8.69 10.07
N ALA A 191 3.68 9.10 11.06
CA ALA A 191 3.84 10.52 11.39
C ALA A 191 4.42 11.31 10.21
N GLU A 192 5.39 10.72 9.52
CA GLU A 192 6.03 11.25 8.32
C GLU A 192 5.00 11.46 7.19
N ASN A 193 3.99 10.58 7.07
CA ASN A 193 2.94 10.77 6.08
C ASN A 193 2.08 12.01 6.39
N LEU A 194 1.84 12.30 7.68
CA LEU A 194 1.09 13.49 8.08
C LEU A 194 1.83 14.79 7.74
N ASP A 195 3.16 14.80 7.89
CA ASP A 195 3.99 15.95 7.53
C ASP A 195 4.02 16.18 6.02
N VAL A 196 4.09 15.09 5.23
CA VAL A 196 3.97 15.17 3.77
C VAL A 196 2.60 15.73 3.36
N VAL A 197 1.51 15.25 3.96
CA VAL A 197 0.15 15.73 3.70
C VAL A 197 -0.01 17.21 4.08
N ARG A 198 0.63 17.68 5.16
CA ARG A 198 0.62 19.09 5.59
C ARG A 198 1.24 20.06 4.58
N GLY A 199 2.16 19.58 3.74
CA GLY A 199 2.74 20.42 2.70
C GLY A 199 1.94 20.44 1.38
N ILE A 200 0.82 19.73 1.29
CA ILE A 200 -0.03 19.76 0.09
C ILE A 200 -0.90 21.04 0.14
N PRO A 201 -0.83 21.92 -0.89
CA PRO A 201 -1.74 23.05 -1.00
C PRO A 201 -3.19 22.58 -1.08
N VAL A 202 -4.10 23.23 -0.34
CA VAL A 202 -5.49 22.77 -0.18
C VAL A 202 -6.23 22.72 -1.51
N GLU A 203 -5.92 23.63 -2.43
CA GLU A 203 -6.45 23.72 -3.79
C GLU A 203 -5.87 22.68 -4.75
N ARG A 204 -4.83 21.93 -4.33
CA ARG A 204 -4.22 20.82 -5.07
C ARG A 204 -4.43 19.47 -4.37
N MET A 205 -5.21 19.44 -3.29
CA MET A 205 -5.54 18.21 -2.54
C MET A 205 -6.88 17.63 -3.00
N MET A 206 -6.92 16.31 -3.17
CA MET A 206 -8.15 15.53 -3.33
C MET A 206 -8.27 14.52 -2.18
N ILE A 207 -9.51 14.17 -1.80
CA ILE A 207 -9.77 13.21 -0.72
C ILE A 207 -10.48 12.00 -1.30
N GLU A 208 -10.03 10.82 -0.88
CA GLU A 208 -10.62 9.55 -1.29
C GLU A 208 -10.57 8.52 -0.14
N THR A 209 -11.17 7.35 -0.36
CA THR A 209 -11.16 6.27 0.64
C THR A 209 -10.34 5.07 0.22
N ASP A 210 -10.17 4.86 -1.08
CA ASP A 210 -9.65 3.61 -1.66
C ASP A 210 -10.39 2.36 -1.12
N SER A 211 -11.70 2.51 -0.87
CA SER A 211 -12.52 1.44 -0.29
C SER A 211 -12.63 0.25 -1.24
N PRO A 212 -12.49 -1.00 -0.75
CA PRO A 212 -12.61 -1.42 0.65
C PRO A 212 -11.32 -1.38 1.49
N TYR A 213 -10.23 -0.84 0.94
CA TYR A 213 -8.92 -0.77 1.57
C TYR A 213 -8.73 0.53 2.37
N CYS A 214 -7.51 0.76 2.85
CA CYS A 214 -7.08 2.00 3.51
C CYS A 214 -7.95 2.46 4.70
N GLU A 215 -8.56 1.52 5.43
CA GLU A 215 -9.18 1.81 6.73
C GLU A 215 -8.15 2.46 7.69
N ILE A 216 -8.54 3.55 8.35
CA ILE A 216 -7.72 4.18 9.39
C ILE A 216 -7.88 3.37 10.67
N LYS A 217 -6.78 2.77 11.13
CA LYS A 217 -6.75 1.90 12.31
C LYS A 217 -6.27 2.65 13.54
N SER A 218 -6.55 2.08 14.72
CA SER A 218 -6.09 2.62 16.01
C SER A 218 -4.57 2.76 16.13
N THR A 219 -3.81 2.04 15.31
CA THR A 219 -2.34 2.08 15.26
C THR A 219 -1.80 3.14 14.30
N HIS A 220 -2.64 3.81 13.51
CA HIS A 220 -2.19 4.84 12.56
C HIS A 220 -2.05 6.19 13.25
N ALA A 221 -1.05 6.98 12.87
CA ALA A 221 -0.86 8.34 13.36
C ALA A 221 -2.08 9.24 13.10
N GLY A 222 -2.76 9.01 11.97
CA GLY A 222 -3.96 9.74 11.56
C GLY A 222 -5.21 9.52 12.43
N ILE A 223 -5.23 8.52 13.32
CA ILE A 223 -6.45 8.14 14.06
C ILE A 223 -7.02 9.29 14.90
N ASN A 224 -6.17 10.16 15.44
CA ASN A 224 -6.60 11.27 16.29
C ASN A 224 -7.38 12.34 15.52
N PHE A 225 -7.28 12.36 14.20
CA PHE A 225 -7.96 13.32 13.35
C PHE A 225 -9.29 12.80 12.80
N VAL A 226 -9.53 11.49 12.89
CA VAL A 226 -10.68 10.83 12.26
C VAL A 226 -11.54 10.16 13.34
N LYS A 227 -12.83 10.54 13.40
CA LYS A 227 -13.82 9.90 14.26
C LYS A 227 -14.93 9.33 13.39
N SER A 228 -15.06 8.01 13.36
CA SER A 228 -16.23 7.34 12.78
C SER A 228 -17.33 7.24 13.82
N LEU A 229 -18.57 7.55 13.41
CA LEU A 229 -19.77 7.37 14.23
C LEU A 229 -20.53 6.09 13.87
N TRP A 230 -20.02 5.32 12.90
CA TRP A 230 -20.73 4.17 12.36
C TRP A 230 -20.44 2.88 13.16
N PRO A 231 -21.47 2.15 13.61
CA PRO A 231 -21.27 0.85 14.25
C PRO A 231 -20.71 -0.16 13.25
N SER A 232 -19.86 -1.08 13.72
CA SER A 232 -19.27 -2.12 12.87
C SER A 232 -19.40 -3.52 13.48
N LYS A 233 -19.75 -4.50 12.63
CA LYS A 233 -19.86 -5.93 12.99
C LYS A 233 -18.89 -6.77 12.16
N LYS A 234 -18.56 -7.96 12.66
CA LYS A 234 -17.78 -8.92 11.89
C LYS A 234 -18.61 -9.41 10.69
N LYS A 235 -17.96 -9.77 9.58
CA LYS A 235 -18.64 -10.22 8.35
C LYS A 235 -19.57 -11.43 8.55
N GLU A 236 -19.29 -12.28 9.54
CA GLU A 236 -20.12 -13.44 9.90
C GLU A 236 -21.42 -13.06 10.64
N LYS A 237 -21.49 -11.83 11.16
CA LYS A 237 -22.66 -11.25 11.82
C LYS A 237 -23.13 -10.02 11.05
N TYR A 238 -23.18 -10.16 9.73
CA TYR A 238 -23.57 -9.08 8.82
C TYR A 238 -24.92 -8.47 9.24
N ASP A 239 -24.99 -7.14 9.18
CA ASP A 239 -26.17 -6.35 9.47
C ASP A 239 -26.14 -5.14 8.55
N LYS A 240 -27.24 -4.90 7.83
CA LYS A 240 -27.34 -3.80 6.85
C LYS A 240 -27.18 -2.42 7.48
N GLU A 241 -27.46 -2.27 8.77
CA GLU A 241 -27.32 -1.01 9.50
C GLU A 241 -25.89 -0.78 10.05
N CYS A 242 -24.99 -1.76 9.89
CA CYS A 242 -23.61 -1.69 10.38
C CYS A 242 -22.60 -1.77 9.23
N LEU A 243 -21.42 -1.20 9.46
CA LEU A 243 -20.26 -1.47 8.62
C LEU A 243 -19.72 -2.88 8.87
N VAL A 244 -19.01 -3.43 7.89
CA VAL A 244 -18.26 -4.68 8.05
C VAL A 244 -16.85 -4.35 8.55
N LYS A 245 -16.45 -4.91 9.70
CA LYS A 245 -15.10 -4.72 10.27
C LYS A 245 -14.02 -5.13 9.27
N GLY A 246 -13.05 -4.25 9.05
CA GLY A 246 -11.96 -4.47 8.09
C GLY A 246 -12.33 -4.20 6.63
N ARG A 247 -13.53 -3.69 6.35
CA ARG A 247 -13.97 -3.24 5.02
C ARG A 247 -14.26 -1.74 5.10
N ASN A 248 -13.36 -0.93 4.54
CA ASN A 248 -13.59 0.51 4.43
C ASN A 248 -14.77 0.81 3.50
N GLU A 249 -15.41 1.97 3.68
CA GLU A 249 -16.56 2.39 2.87
C GLU A 249 -16.50 3.87 2.51
N PRO A 250 -17.14 4.30 1.39
CA PRO A 250 -17.16 5.70 0.99
C PRO A 250 -17.76 6.65 2.04
N CYS A 251 -18.68 6.18 2.89
CA CYS A 251 -19.25 6.98 3.99
C CYS A 251 -18.23 7.41 5.05
N LEU A 252 -17.02 6.85 5.02
CA LEU A 252 -15.91 7.21 5.91
C LEU A 252 -15.02 8.32 5.32
N VAL A 253 -15.35 8.84 4.12
CA VAL A 253 -14.68 10.00 3.53
C VAL A 253 -15.07 11.26 4.32
N LEU A 254 -14.19 11.71 5.21
CA LEU A 254 -14.47 12.85 6.11
C LEU A 254 -14.17 14.21 5.45
N VAL A 255 -14.65 14.42 4.22
CA VAL A 255 -14.25 15.55 3.36
C VAL A 255 -14.41 16.90 4.07
N LYS A 256 -15.58 17.17 4.65
CA LYS A 256 -15.87 18.50 5.22
C LYS A 256 -15.15 18.77 6.54
N ALA A 257 -15.21 17.82 7.47
CA ALA A 257 -14.59 17.96 8.78
C ALA A 257 -13.06 17.96 8.73
N THR A 258 -12.45 17.20 7.80
CA THR A 258 -11.00 17.16 7.63
C THR A 258 -10.50 18.44 6.97
N ILE A 259 -11.15 18.94 5.92
CA ILE A 259 -10.77 20.21 5.26
C ILE A 259 -10.96 21.40 6.22
N GLU A 260 -12.05 21.47 6.97
CA GLU A 260 -12.28 22.55 7.93
C GLU A 260 -11.26 22.53 9.08
N ARG A 261 -10.88 21.34 9.59
CA ARG A 261 -9.82 21.23 10.59
C ARG A 261 -8.44 21.58 10.03
N TYR A 262 -8.17 21.16 8.79
CA TYR A 262 -6.93 21.49 8.11
C TYR A 262 -6.80 23.00 7.90
N LYS A 263 -7.85 23.65 7.39
CA LYS A 263 -7.91 25.11 7.25
C LYS A 263 -7.76 25.84 8.59
N LYS A 264 -8.44 25.39 9.64
CA LYS A 264 -8.26 25.96 10.99
C LYS A 264 -6.83 25.82 11.53
N ALA A 265 -6.16 24.71 11.23
CA ALA A 265 -4.77 24.48 11.62
C ALA A 265 -3.76 25.27 10.76
N SER A 266 -4.10 25.58 9.49
CA SER A 266 -3.28 26.45 8.63
C SER A 266 -3.48 27.93 8.95
N ASP A 267 -4.71 28.33 9.31
CA ASP A 267 -5.10 29.73 9.55
C ASP A 267 -4.71 30.24 10.94
N SER A 268 -4.35 29.37 11.89
CA SER A 268 -3.89 29.76 13.24
C SER A 268 -2.46 30.30 13.30
N SER A 269 -2.01 30.99 12.25
CA SER A 269 -0.69 31.61 12.14
C SER A 269 -0.72 33.11 12.52
N ASN A 270 -0.69 33.39 13.83
CA ASN A 270 -0.09 34.60 14.44
C ASN A 270 -0.01 34.35 15.96
N THR A 271 1.11 34.39 16.68
CA THR A 271 2.22 35.37 16.67
C THR A 271 3.53 34.73 17.17
N GLY A 272 4.25 34.10 16.25
CA GLY A 272 5.61 33.61 16.42
C GLY A 272 6.02 33.09 15.05
N SER A 273 7.19 33.48 14.53
CA SER A 273 7.54 33.05 13.18
C SER A 273 7.47 31.51 13.12
N VAL A 274 6.93 30.95 12.03
CA VAL A 274 6.87 29.49 11.83
C VAL A 274 8.27 28.88 12.01
N ALA A 275 9.32 29.65 11.67
CA ALA A 275 10.71 29.31 11.95
C ALA A 275 11.03 29.20 13.45
N GLU A 276 10.58 30.11 14.31
CA GLU A 276 10.80 30.06 15.76
C GLU A 276 10.00 28.95 16.45
N VAL A 277 8.73 28.74 16.07
CA VAL A 277 7.91 27.67 16.65
C VAL A 277 8.45 26.30 16.23
N ASN A 278 8.84 26.15 14.96
CA ASN A 278 9.49 24.93 14.48
C ASN A 278 10.87 24.75 15.13
N ALA A 279 11.66 25.81 15.29
CA ALA A 279 12.96 25.75 15.96
C ALA A 279 12.81 25.31 17.42
N GLN A 280 11.87 25.88 18.17
CA GLN A 280 11.60 25.48 19.55
C GLN A 280 11.09 24.04 19.65
N PHE A 281 10.21 23.62 18.74
CA PHE A 281 9.72 22.24 18.68
C PHE A 281 10.85 21.26 18.37
N TYR A 282 11.67 21.52 17.33
CA TYR A 282 12.82 20.68 17.00
C TYR A 282 13.90 20.70 18.08
N GLN A 283 14.06 21.81 18.80
CA GLN A 283 14.98 21.91 19.93
C GLN A 283 14.52 21.04 21.10
N GLN A 284 13.21 21.02 21.41
CA GLN A 284 12.62 20.13 22.40
C GLN A 284 12.68 18.66 21.99
N GLU A 285 12.35 18.33 20.74
CA GLU A 285 12.44 16.96 20.23
C GLU A 285 13.89 16.46 20.16
N ALA A 286 14.83 17.30 19.73
CA ALA A 286 16.25 16.98 19.77
C ALA A 286 16.76 16.77 21.21
N GLU A 287 16.23 17.50 22.19
CA GLU A 287 16.56 17.31 23.59
C GLU A 287 15.98 16.00 24.16
N LYS A 288 14.73 15.65 23.80
CA LYS A 288 14.14 14.34 24.12
C LYS A 288 14.93 13.20 23.50
N LEU A 289 15.32 13.31 22.22
CA LEU A 289 16.14 12.34 21.52
C LEU A 289 17.54 12.23 22.14
N ARG A 290 18.19 13.35 22.47
CA ARG A 290 19.47 13.34 23.21
C ARG A 290 19.35 12.65 24.56
N ASN A 291 18.26 12.87 25.28
CA ASN A 291 17.99 12.18 26.55
C ASN A 291 17.73 10.68 26.34
N GLN A 292 16.99 10.29 25.30
CA GLN A 292 16.80 8.88 24.95
C GLN A 292 18.11 8.19 24.55
N ILE A 293 18.95 8.85 23.74
CA ILE A 293 20.27 8.35 23.36
C ILE A 293 21.14 8.18 24.60
N ARG A 294 21.17 9.17 25.50
CA ARG A 294 21.92 9.08 26.76
C ARG A 294 21.43 7.92 27.63
N ASN A 295 20.11 7.75 27.73
CA ASN A 295 19.52 6.63 28.48
C ASN A 295 19.84 5.27 27.85
N LEU A 296 19.82 5.17 26.51
CA LEU A 296 20.19 3.96 25.79
C LEU A 296 21.68 3.65 25.94
N GLN A 297 22.55 4.66 25.86
CA GLN A 297 23.99 4.51 26.07
C GLN A 297 24.28 4.05 27.50
N ASN A 298 23.66 4.65 28.52
CA ASN A 298 23.81 4.22 29.91
C ASN A 298 23.28 2.79 30.11
N THR A 299 22.14 2.46 29.52
CA THR A 299 21.58 1.11 29.57
C THR A 299 22.51 0.08 28.91
N ASN A 300 23.13 0.42 27.76
CA ASN A 300 24.10 -0.44 27.10
C ASN A 300 25.36 -0.64 27.96
N ARG A 301 25.87 0.43 28.58
CA ARG A 301 27.00 0.34 29.52
C ARG A 301 26.67 -0.59 30.70
N HIS A 302 25.49 -0.47 31.29
CA HIS A 302 25.05 -1.36 32.37
C HIS A 302 24.91 -2.81 31.91
N MET A 303 24.36 -3.06 30.71
CA MET A 303 24.29 -4.41 30.13
C MET A 303 25.67 -5.02 29.86
N LEU A 304 26.69 -4.19 29.60
CA LEU A 304 28.09 -4.59 29.44
C LEU A 304 28.85 -4.71 30.78
N GLY A 305 28.17 -4.51 31.92
CA GLY A 305 28.76 -4.67 33.24
C GLY A 305 29.43 -3.42 33.80
N GLU A 306 29.38 -2.28 33.10
CA GLU A 306 29.96 -1.03 33.58
C GLU A 306 29.03 -0.29 34.55
N SER A 307 29.59 0.33 35.61
CA SER A 307 28.87 1.17 36.58
C SER A 307 27.70 0.49 37.32
N VAL A 308 27.64 -0.85 37.30
CA VAL A 308 26.55 -1.66 37.89
C VAL A 308 26.52 -1.57 39.42
N GLY A 309 27.67 -1.33 40.07
CA GLY A 309 27.80 -1.24 41.53
C GLY A 309 27.07 -0.07 42.19
N GLY A 310 26.63 0.93 41.42
CA GLY A 310 25.86 2.09 41.91
C GLY A 310 24.34 1.98 41.72
N LEU A 311 23.83 0.89 41.15
CA LEU A 311 22.41 0.76 40.82
C LEU A 311 21.59 0.26 42.03
N PRO A 312 20.40 0.81 42.28
CA PRO A 312 19.51 0.31 43.32
C PRO A 312 19.00 -1.10 42.98
N MET A 313 18.70 -1.90 44.00
CA MET A 313 18.30 -3.32 43.86
C MET A 313 17.15 -3.55 42.87
N LYS A 314 16.22 -2.59 42.75
CA LYS A 314 15.11 -2.63 41.79
C LYS A 314 15.58 -2.56 40.34
N GLU A 315 16.59 -1.74 40.06
CA GLU A 315 17.17 -1.59 38.72
C GLU A 315 18.06 -2.77 38.34
N LEU A 316 18.79 -3.35 39.32
CA LEU A 316 19.55 -4.58 39.13
C LEU A 316 18.64 -5.76 38.74
N LYS A 317 17.52 -5.96 39.44
CA LYS A 317 16.52 -6.98 39.08
C LYS A 317 15.90 -6.74 37.70
N SER A 318 15.67 -5.48 37.35
CA SER A 318 15.17 -5.11 36.01
C SER A 318 16.21 -5.41 34.92
N LEU A 319 17.49 -5.19 35.19
CA LEU A 319 18.59 -5.48 34.27
C LEU A 319 18.74 -7.00 34.06
N GLU A 320 18.71 -7.76 35.14
CA GLU A 320 18.72 -9.23 35.13
C GLU A 320 17.58 -9.80 34.27
N SER A 321 16.33 -9.39 34.52
CA SER A 321 15.17 -9.85 33.73
C SER A 321 15.29 -9.51 32.24
N ARG A 322 15.91 -8.38 31.90
CA ARG A 322 16.16 -7.98 30.52
C ARG A 322 17.22 -8.84 29.85
N LEU A 323 18.31 -9.16 30.56
CA LEU A 323 19.37 -10.04 30.07
C LEU A 323 18.82 -11.47 29.85
N GLU A 324 18.05 -12.00 30.80
CA GLU A 324 17.42 -13.32 30.66
C GLU A 324 16.50 -13.41 29.42
N LYS A 325 15.65 -12.39 29.21
CA LYS A 325 14.80 -12.29 28.01
C LYS A 325 15.62 -12.20 26.73
N GLY A 326 16.73 -11.45 26.74
CA GLY A 326 17.67 -11.35 25.63
C GLY A 326 18.30 -12.70 25.29
N ILE A 327 18.83 -13.40 26.28
CA ILE A 327 19.42 -14.73 26.14
C ILE A 327 18.40 -15.74 25.62
N SER A 328 17.17 -15.70 26.14
CA SER A 328 16.07 -16.56 25.67
C SER A 328 15.78 -16.35 24.18
N ARG A 329 15.71 -15.09 23.72
CA ARG A 329 15.51 -14.75 22.30
C ARG A 329 16.66 -15.22 21.42
N ILE A 330 17.91 -15.02 21.86
CA ILE A 330 19.10 -15.48 21.12
C ILE A 330 19.07 -17.00 20.97
N ARG A 331 18.77 -17.74 22.05
CA ARG A 331 18.64 -19.20 22.01
C ARG A 331 17.53 -19.64 21.06
N SER A 332 16.36 -19.00 21.13
CA SER A 332 15.26 -19.28 20.21
C SER A 332 15.66 -19.06 18.76
N LYS A 333 16.36 -17.95 18.46
CA LYS A 333 16.77 -17.65 17.08
C LYS A 333 17.86 -18.61 16.58
N LYS A 334 18.80 -18.97 17.44
CA LYS A 334 19.82 -20.00 17.13
C LYS A 334 19.16 -21.34 16.80
N ASN A 335 18.15 -21.75 17.57
CA ASN A 335 17.40 -22.99 17.30
C ASN A 335 16.66 -22.92 15.96
N GLU A 336 15.99 -21.81 15.67
CA GLU A 336 15.30 -21.60 14.40
C GLU A 336 16.25 -21.72 13.20
N LEU A 337 17.43 -21.10 13.28
CA LEU A 337 18.46 -21.18 12.24
C LEU A 337 19.02 -22.60 12.09
N LEU A 338 19.28 -23.30 13.20
CA LEU A 338 19.71 -24.71 13.18
C LEU A 338 18.69 -25.60 12.50
N PHE A 339 17.39 -25.43 12.81
CA PHE A 339 16.33 -26.21 12.17
C PHE A 339 16.25 -25.94 10.66
N ALA A 340 16.35 -24.66 10.26
CA ALA A 340 16.36 -24.30 8.84
C ALA A 340 17.55 -24.92 8.09
N GLU A 341 18.72 -24.98 8.74
CA GLU A 341 19.92 -25.59 8.16
C GLU A 341 19.82 -27.12 8.08
N ILE A 342 19.26 -27.79 9.09
CA ILE A 342 18.95 -29.22 9.05
C ILE A 342 17.98 -29.54 7.90
N GLU A 343 16.90 -28.77 7.75
CA GLU A 343 15.92 -28.98 6.70
C GLU A 343 16.53 -28.76 5.30
N TYR A 344 17.39 -27.75 5.17
CA TYR A 344 18.15 -27.50 3.95
C TYR A 344 19.09 -28.67 3.61
N MET A 345 19.81 -29.21 4.60
CA MET A 345 20.69 -30.36 4.41
C MET A 345 19.92 -31.64 4.04
N GLN A 346 18.75 -31.87 4.64
CA GLN A 346 17.87 -32.99 4.30
C GLN A 346 17.36 -32.91 2.86
N LYS A 347 16.98 -31.72 2.37
CA LYS A 347 16.54 -31.53 0.97
C LYS A 347 17.64 -31.79 -0.07
N LYS A 348 18.91 -31.72 0.33
CA LYS A 348 20.07 -31.97 -0.55
C LYS A 348 20.51 -33.43 -0.62
N VAL A 349 19.98 -34.30 0.25
CA VAL A 349 20.21 -35.74 0.18
C VAL A 349 19.21 -36.35 -0.79
N LYS A 350 19.69 -36.83 -1.94
CA LYS A 350 18.88 -37.60 -2.89
C LYS A 350 19.17 -39.09 -2.73
N ILE A 351 18.14 -39.86 -2.39
CA ILE A 351 18.21 -41.32 -2.37
C ILE A 351 17.74 -41.83 -3.73
N VAL A 352 18.64 -42.48 -4.47
CA VAL A 352 18.33 -43.17 -5.72
C VAL A 352 18.26 -44.66 -5.43
N LYS A 353 17.12 -45.26 -5.74
CA LYS A 353 16.95 -46.72 -5.65
C LYS A 353 17.36 -47.34 -6.97
N CYS A 354 18.29 -48.28 -6.96
CA CYS A 354 18.68 -49.03 -8.15
C CYS A 354 18.88 -50.51 -7.84
N THR A 355 18.87 -51.34 -8.88
CA THR A 355 19.11 -52.78 -8.78
C THR A 355 20.44 -53.10 -9.44
N VAL A 356 21.32 -53.81 -8.72
CA VAL A 356 22.58 -54.35 -9.25
C VAL A 356 22.52 -55.86 -9.09
N ASN A 357 22.54 -56.60 -10.21
CA ASN A 357 22.39 -58.06 -10.23
C ASN A 357 21.19 -58.56 -9.40
N ASP A 358 20.00 -57.99 -9.62
CA ASP A 358 18.74 -58.31 -8.93
C ASP A 358 18.70 -58.04 -7.42
N ILE A 359 19.74 -57.40 -6.87
CA ILE A 359 19.76 -56.94 -5.47
C ILE A 359 19.38 -55.46 -5.43
N PRO A 360 18.32 -55.06 -4.71
CA PRO A 360 17.95 -53.66 -4.55
C PRO A 360 18.93 -52.95 -3.59
N VAL A 361 19.49 -51.82 -4.05
CA VAL A 361 20.43 -50.99 -3.31
C VAL A 361 19.93 -49.54 -3.28
N ASP A 362 20.01 -48.92 -2.10
CA ASP A 362 19.71 -47.49 -1.92
C ASP A 362 21.03 -46.69 -1.93
N ILE A 363 21.18 -45.80 -2.92
CA ILE A 363 22.36 -44.92 -3.03
C ILE A 363 21.99 -43.50 -2.60
N SER A 364 22.64 -42.99 -1.55
CA SER A 364 22.47 -41.62 -1.07
C SER A 364 23.54 -40.70 -1.66
N PHE A 365 23.12 -39.65 -2.37
CA PHE A 365 24.00 -38.61 -2.90
C PHE A 365 23.90 -37.34 -2.05
N ASN A 366 25.03 -36.83 -1.58
CA ASN A 366 25.11 -35.53 -0.90
C ASN A 366 25.77 -34.50 -1.84
N GLN A 367 25.00 -33.51 -2.30
CA GLN A 367 25.41 -32.61 -3.38
C GLN A 367 26.45 -31.53 -2.98
N THR A 368 26.87 -31.47 -1.71
CA THR A 368 27.79 -30.44 -1.18
C THR A 368 29.26 -30.84 -1.09
N ALA A 369 29.60 -32.13 -1.24
CA ALA A 369 30.99 -32.56 -1.37
C ALA A 369 31.25 -32.92 -2.83
N GLY A 370 32.10 -32.15 -3.50
CA GLY A 370 32.60 -32.55 -4.82
C GLY A 370 33.17 -33.97 -4.74
N LEU A 371 32.71 -34.84 -5.65
CA LEU A 371 33.25 -36.16 -5.96
C LEU A 371 34.05 -36.85 -4.82
N SER A 372 33.39 -37.64 -3.98
CA SER A 372 33.88 -38.92 -3.39
C SER A 372 33.24 -39.25 -2.03
N ALA A 373 32.09 -39.93 -2.04
CA ALA A 373 31.70 -40.83 -0.94
C ALA A 373 30.55 -41.74 -1.41
N LEU A 374 30.89 -42.89 -2.01
CA LEU A 374 29.97 -44.01 -2.17
C LEU A 374 29.96 -44.77 -0.85
N CYS A 375 28.97 -44.52 0.02
CA CYS A 375 28.69 -45.43 1.12
C CYS A 375 27.86 -46.59 0.58
N PHE A 376 28.50 -47.75 0.37
CA PHE A 376 27.78 -49.01 0.26
C PHE A 376 27.29 -49.40 1.65
N LEU A 377 25.97 -49.45 1.85
CA LEU A 377 25.39 -50.17 2.98
C LEU A 377 25.27 -51.64 2.57
N GLU A 378 26.27 -52.45 2.92
CA GLU A 378 26.12 -53.90 2.97
C GLU A 378 25.04 -54.24 4.01
N LYS A 379 23.90 -54.76 3.55
CA LYS A 379 23.04 -55.58 4.41
C LYS A 379 23.48 -57.02 4.25
N VAL A 380 23.94 -57.61 5.34
CA VAL A 380 23.91 -59.07 5.57
C VAL A 380 22.45 -59.52 5.60
#